data_AF-A0AAX6FRC1-F1
#
_entry.id   AF-A0AAX6FRC1-F1
#
_cell.length_a   1.000
_cell.length_b   1.000
_cell.length_c   1.000
_cell.angle_alpha   90.00
_cell.angle_beta   90.00
_cell.angle_gamma   90.00
#
_symmetry.space_group_name_H-M   'P 1'
#
loop_
_entity.id
_entity.type
_entity.pdbx_description
1 polymer ?
#
loop_
_entity_poly.entity_id
_entity_poly.type
_entity_poly.pdbx_seq_one_letter_code
_entity_poly.pdbx_strand_id
1 'polypeptide(L)'
;MEGISNEACSLAGHWGLGKLIAFYDDNHISIDGNTEIAFTEDVVARFEALGWHTIWVKNGNTGYDEIRAAIEEAKAVKDKPTLIKVTTTIGYGSPNKANSYSVHGSALGAKEVNATRQNLGWPHEPFHVPEEVKKHWSQHVPVGAALEAEWNAKFAEYEKKYKEDAAELKSIISGELPIGWEKALPTYTPESPADATRNLSQQCLNAAAKTLPGLLGGSADLASSNMTLLKSFGDFQKDTPEERNVRFGVREHGMGAICNGIALHSPGLIPYCATFFVFTDYMRGAMRLSALSEAGVIYVMTHDSIGLGEDGPTHQPIEHLVSFRAMPNILMLRPADGTETAGAYKVAVENRKRPSVLALSRQKLPQLPGTSIEGVEKGGYIISDNSTGNKPDLILMATGSELEIAAKAADELRKEGKAVRVVSLVSWELFEEQSEDYKETVLPGDVSARISIEAGSTLGWERFVGNKGKSIGIDRFGASAPAGKIYKEFGLTVENVIASAKSL
;
A
#
# COMPACT_ATOMS: atom_id res chain seq x y z
N MET A 1 17.99 -10.32 10.71
CA MET A 1 17.79 -11.38 9.69
C MET A 1 16.94 -10.85 8.55
N GLU A 2 15.71 -10.43 8.79
CA GLU A 2 14.83 -9.89 7.74
C GLU A 2 15.38 -8.59 7.11
N GLY A 3 15.46 -8.56 5.78
CA GLY A 3 16.03 -7.43 5.02
C GLY A 3 15.28 -6.12 5.21
N ILE A 4 13.93 -6.18 5.31
CA ILE A 4 13.06 -5.02 5.56
C ILE A 4 13.46 -4.21 6.80
N SER A 5 13.93 -4.90 7.86
CA SER A 5 14.35 -4.23 9.08
C SER A 5 15.62 -3.39 8.86
N ASN A 6 16.55 -3.88 8.04
CA ASN A 6 17.77 -3.15 7.70
C ASN A 6 17.48 -1.95 6.78
N GLU A 7 16.56 -2.12 5.81
CA GLU A 7 16.06 -1.02 4.99
C GLU A 7 15.47 0.12 5.84
N ALA A 8 14.52 -0.21 6.72
CA ALA A 8 13.86 0.78 7.56
C ALA A 8 14.81 1.41 8.59
N CYS A 9 15.69 0.62 9.22
CA CYS A 9 16.67 1.14 10.17
C CYS A 9 17.71 2.03 9.49
N SER A 10 18.09 1.74 8.23
CA SER A 10 18.93 2.63 7.43
C SER A 10 18.28 4.00 7.24
N LEU A 11 16.98 4.05 6.91
CA LEU A 11 16.25 5.31 6.78
C LEU A 11 16.09 6.04 8.12
N ALA A 12 15.78 5.32 9.20
CA ALA A 12 15.62 5.93 10.52
C ALA A 12 16.91 6.61 11.03
N GLY A 13 18.06 5.99 10.79
CA GLY A 13 19.36 6.59 11.12
C GLY A 13 19.71 7.76 10.21
N HIS A 14 19.42 7.64 8.90
CA HIS A 14 19.58 8.74 7.94
C HIS A 14 18.74 9.98 8.31
N TRP A 15 17.49 9.78 8.73
CA TRP A 15 16.57 10.85 9.14
C TRP A 15 16.79 11.33 10.58
N GLY A 16 17.69 10.72 11.34
CA GLY A 16 18.00 11.14 12.72
C GLY A 16 16.79 11.07 13.65
N LEU A 17 15.99 10.00 13.58
CA LEU A 17 14.74 9.86 14.34
C LEU A 17 14.97 9.64 15.85
N GLY A 18 15.40 10.67 16.57
CA GLY A 18 15.81 10.56 17.98
C GLY A 18 14.72 10.23 19.01
N LYS A 19 13.45 10.15 18.58
CA LYS A 19 12.35 9.67 19.43
C LYS A 19 12.06 8.18 19.24
N LEU A 20 12.71 7.52 18.28
CA LEU A 20 12.58 6.09 18.05
C LEU A 20 13.55 5.33 18.98
N ILE A 21 12.98 4.53 19.87
CA ILE A 21 13.73 3.66 20.78
C ILE A 21 13.27 2.22 20.54
N ALA A 22 14.16 1.39 20.00
CA ALA A 22 13.92 -0.02 19.74
C ALA A 22 14.53 -0.87 20.85
N PHE A 23 13.76 -1.84 21.37
CA PHE A 23 14.25 -2.86 22.29
C PHE A 23 14.48 -4.15 21.50
N TYR A 24 15.72 -4.61 21.46
CA TYR A 24 16.07 -5.90 20.87
C TYR A 24 16.19 -6.94 21.97
N ASP A 25 15.26 -7.88 21.99
CA ASP A 25 15.32 -9.07 22.83
C ASP A 25 16.41 -10.02 22.32
N ASP A 26 17.60 -9.90 22.91
CA ASP A 26 18.79 -10.67 22.59
C ASP A 26 18.82 -11.95 23.44
N ASN A 27 17.97 -12.91 23.09
CA ASN A 27 17.79 -14.16 23.84
C ASN A 27 18.54 -15.37 23.25
N HIS A 28 19.24 -15.19 22.12
CA HIS A 28 19.99 -16.22 21.37
C HIS A 28 19.18 -17.43 20.86
N ILE A 29 17.85 -17.37 20.83
CA ILE A 29 16.97 -18.46 20.38
C ILE A 29 16.06 -18.00 19.23
N SER A 30 15.96 -18.82 18.19
CA SER A 30 14.93 -18.77 17.15
C SER A 30 14.10 -20.06 17.15
N ILE A 31 13.17 -20.22 16.20
CA ILE A 31 12.40 -21.47 16.03
C ILE A 31 13.35 -22.66 15.79
N ASP A 32 14.41 -22.47 15.02
CA ASP A 32 15.36 -23.52 14.63
C ASP A 32 16.38 -23.86 15.73
N GLY A 33 16.28 -23.24 16.90
CA GLY A 33 17.18 -23.47 18.02
C GLY A 33 18.05 -22.26 18.34
N ASN A 34 19.32 -22.51 18.69
CA ASN A 34 20.26 -21.45 18.97
C ASN A 34 20.55 -20.65 17.68
N THR A 35 20.50 -19.32 17.79
CA THR A 35 20.77 -18.39 16.69
C THR A 35 22.13 -18.61 16.02
N GLU A 36 23.13 -19.19 16.69
CA GLU A 36 24.46 -19.48 16.11
C GLU A 36 24.40 -20.33 14.82
N ILE A 37 23.31 -21.07 14.62
CA ILE A 37 23.11 -21.90 13.43
C ILE A 37 23.04 -21.09 12.13
N ALA A 38 22.56 -19.85 12.19
CA ALA A 38 22.29 -19.03 11.00
C ALA A 38 22.43 -17.50 11.21
N PHE A 39 22.76 -17.04 12.42
CA PHE A 39 22.81 -15.62 12.76
C PHE A 39 23.92 -15.32 13.78
N THR A 40 25.08 -14.97 13.25
CA THR A 40 26.32 -14.72 14.01
C THR A 40 26.94 -13.35 13.69
N GLU A 41 26.20 -12.48 13.01
CA GLU A 41 26.65 -11.10 12.74
C GLU A 41 26.71 -10.26 14.03
N ASP A 42 27.51 -9.19 14.00
CA ASP A 42 27.48 -8.17 15.03
C ASP A 42 26.35 -7.17 14.75
N VAL A 43 25.22 -7.38 15.43
CA VAL A 43 24.04 -6.51 15.33
C VAL A 43 24.34 -5.09 15.81
N VAL A 44 25.15 -4.93 16.86
CA VAL A 44 25.47 -3.61 17.41
C VAL A 44 26.28 -2.82 16.39
N ALA A 45 27.35 -3.43 15.85
CA ALA A 45 28.18 -2.80 14.83
C ALA A 45 27.37 -2.44 13.57
N ARG A 46 26.43 -3.29 13.15
CA ARG A 46 25.53 -2.97 12.02
C ARG A 46 24.66 -1.75 12.34
N PHE A 47 24.05 -1.67 13.51
CA PHE A 47 23.20 -0.53 13.87
C PHE A 47 23.99 0.78 14.02
N GLU A 48 25.20 0.73 14.58
CA GLU A 48 26.11 1.87 14.59
C GLU A 48 26.42 2.36 13.16
N ALA A 49 26.69 1.44 12.24
CA ALA A 49 26.91 1.76 10.83
C ALA A 49 25.67 2.36 10.13
N LEU A 50 24.47 2.02 10.59
CA LEU A 50 23.21 2.63 10.12
C LEU A 50 22.95 4.01 10.71
N GLY A 51 23.77 4.50 11.65
CA GLY A 51 23.61 5.81 12.29
C GLY A 51 22.80 5.80 13.59
N TRP A 52 22.64 4.64 14.24
CA TRP A 52 21.91 4.51 15.50
C TRP A 52 22.82 4.75 16.71
N HIS A 53 22.23 5.22 17.81
CA HIS A 53 22.80 5.07 19.15
C HIS A 53 22.53 3.65 19.65
N THR A 54 23.50 3.04 20.34
CA THR A 54 23.36 1.65 20.81
C THR A 54 23.70 1.54 22.29
N ILE A 55 22.86 0.85 23.04
CA ILE A 55 23.02 0.58 24.47
C ILE A 55 22.89 -0.93 24.68
N TRP A 56 23.70 -1.52 25.55
CA TRP A 56 23.61 -2.94 25.89
C TRP A 56 23.31 -3.14 27.38
N VAL A 57 22.11 -3.64 27.66
CA VAL A 57 21.69 -4.15 28.96
C VAL A 57 21.99 -5.65 29.00
N LYS A 58 23.00 -6.05 29.78
CA LYS A 58 23.48 -7.44 29.81
C LYS A 58 22.58 -8.38 30.63
N ASN A 59 21.79 -7.84 31.55
CA ASN A 59 20.87 -8.60 32.38
C ASN A 59 19.44 -8.05 32.29
N GLY A 60 18.71 -8.45 31.25
CA GLY A 60 17.29 -8.10 31.09
C GLY A 60 16.34 -8.86 32.02
N ASN A 61 16.79 -9.96 32.63
CA ASN A 61 15.93 -10.78 33.49
C ASN A 61 15.66 -10.11 34.85
N THR A 62 16.67 -9.48 35.45
CA THR A 62 16.56 -8.85 36.78
C THR A 62 17.24 -7.48 36.90
N GLY A 63 17.90 -6.98 35.84
CA GLY A 63 18.57 -5.67 35.82
C GLY A 63 17.60 -4.50 35.61
N TYR A 64 16.59 -4.36 36.47
CA TYR A 64 15.53 -3.36 36.29
C TYR A 64 16.07 -1.92 36.24
N ASP A 65 17.09 -1.60 37.04
CA ASP A 65 17.71 -0.27 37.05
C ASP A 65 18.61 -0.02 35.84
N GLU A 66 19.24 -1.06 35.28
CA GLU A 66 19.97 -0.97 34.01
C GLU A 66 19.01 -0.64 32.86
N ILE A 67 17.83 -1.27 32.82
CA ILE A 67 16.79 -0.97 31.82
C ILE A 67 16.31 0.48 31.97
N ARG A 68 16.05 0.94 33.21
CA ARG A 68 15.63 2.33 33.46
C ARG A 68 16.70 3.32 33.02
N ALA A 69 17.97 3.08 33.36
CA ALA A 69 19.08 3.92 32.96
C ALA A 69 19.24 3.97 31.43
N ALA A 70 19.12 2.82 30.75
CA ALA A 70 19.19 2.74 29.30
C ALA A 70 18.06 3.54 28.61
N ILE A 71 16.84 3.51 29.15
CA ILE A 71 15.72 4.30 28.63
C ILE A 71 15.96 5.80 28.80
N GLU A 72 16.47 6.24 29.96
CA GLU A 72 16.74 7.64 30.20
C GLU A 72 17.89 8.16 29.33
N GLU A 73 18.95 7.35 29.14
CA GLU A 73 20.02 7.66 28.18
C GLU A 73 19.48 7.74 26.73
N ALA A 74 18.68 6.75 26.31
CA ALA A 74 18.08 6.73 24.97
C ALA A 74 17.22 7.97 24.71
N LYS A 75 16.42 8.40 25.68
CA LYS A 75 15.64 9.65 25.58
C LYS A 75 16.53 10.88 25.54
N ALA A 76 17.73 10.87 26.13
CA ALA A 76 18.63 12.02 26.14
C ALA A 76 19.29 12.26 24.77
N VAL A 77 19.50 11.20 23.99
CA VAL A 77 19.96 11.29 22.59
C VAL A 77 18.80 11.77 21.70
N LYS A 78 18.96 12.92 21.04
CA LYS A 78 17.86 13.60 20.31
C LYS A 78 17.98 13.53 18.80
N ASP A 79 19.17 13.21 18.29
CA ASP A 79 19.57 13.29 16.88
C ASP A 79 19.76 11.92 16.22
N LYS A 80 19.60 10.83 16.98
CA LYS A 80 19.74 9.44 16.48
C LYS A 80 18.69 8.52 17.07
N PRO A 81 18.09 7.62 16.29
CA PRO A 81 17.31 6.53 16.85
C PRO A 81 18.20 5.66 17.75
N THR A 82 17.63 5.06 18.80
CA THR A 82 18.37 4.24 19.76
C THR A 82 17.96 2.77 19.70
N LEU A 83 18.94 1.87 19.62
CA LEU A 83 18.78 0.44 19.83
C LEU A 83 19.26 0.09 21.24
N ILE A 84 18.35 -0.40 22.08
CA ILE A 84 18.69 -1.00 23.36
C ILE A 84 18.70 -2.52 23.17
N LYS A 85 19.89 -3.10 23.08
CA LYS A 85 20.11 -4.54 23.11
C LYS A 85 19.91 -5.03 24.55
N VAL A 86 18.91 -5.87 24.79
CA VAL A 86 18.58 -6.40 26.11
C VAL A 86 18.78 -7.91 26.09
N THR A 87 19.83 -8.39 26.74
CA THR A 87 20.09 -9.82 26.82
C THR A 87 19.14 -10.45 27.84
N THR A 88 18.30 -11.39 27.38
CA THR A 88 17.34 -12.12 28.22
C THR A 88 17.54 -13.63 28.10
N THR A 89 16.81 -14.39 28.89
CA THR A 89 16.67 -15.84 28.68
C THR A 89 15.23 -16.15 28.28
N ILE A 90 15.02 -16.68 27.07
CA ILE A 90 13.67 -17.04 26.63
C ILE A 90 13.04 -18.05 27.61
N GLY A 91 11.77 -17.83 27.99
CA GLY A 91 11.08 -18.65 28.97
C GLY A 91 11.62 -18.55 30.39
N TYR A 92 12.31 -17.46 30.75
CA TYR A 92 12.84 -17.21 32.10
C TYR A 92 11.85 -17.61 33.20
N GLY A 93 12.33 -18.40 34.17
CA GLY A 93 11.52 -18.96 35.26
C GLY A 93 11.07 -20.41 35.03
N SER A 94 10.99 -20.90 33.78
CA SER A 94 10.76 -22.33 33.52
C SER A 94 12.02 -23.14 33.85
N PRO A 95 11.96 -24.07 34.83
CA PRO A 95 13.15 -24.82 35.24
C PRO A 95 13.62 -25.83 34.19
N ASN A 96 12.75 -26.27 33.28
CA ASN A 96 13.10 -27.33 32.33
C ASN A 96 13.02 -26.92 30.85
N LYS A 97 12.40 -25.77 30.52
CA LYS A 97 12.30 -25.28 29.13
C LYS A 97 12.94 -23.93 28.87
N ALA A 98 13.38 -23.19 29.89
CA ALA A 98 14.11 -21.93 29.67
C ALA A 98 15.35 -22.15 28.78
N ASN A 99 15.70 -21.13 28.01
CA ASN A 99 16.83 -21.16 27.08
C ASN A 99 16.73 -22.27 26.00
N SER A 100 15.52 -22.59 25.54
CA SER A 100 15.30 -23.59 24.49
C SER A 100 14.26 -23.14 23.47
N TYR A 101 14.34 -23.66 22.24
CA TYR A 101 13.30 -23.41 21.23
C TYR A 101 11.93 -23.98 21.63
N SER A 102 11.89 -24.95 22.55
CA SER A 102 10.64 -25.63 22.93
C SER A 102 9.65 -24.72 23.68
N VAL A 103 10.12 -23.62 24.28
CA VAL A 103 9.28 -22.62 24.95
C VAL A 103 8.79 -21.51 24.00
N HIS A 104 9.32 -21.44 22.78
CA HIS A 104 9.01 -20.34 21.84
C HIS A 104 7.56 -20.37 21.32
N GLY A 105 7.15 -21.49 20.74
CA GLY A 105 5.91 -21.57 19.95
C GLY A 105 4.82 -22.47 20.53
N SER A 106 4.95 -22.95 21.77
CA SER A 106 4.01 -23.91 22.35
C SER A 106 3.76 -23.67 23.84
N ALA A 107 2.58 -24.07 24.31
CA ALA A 107 2.26 -24.01 25.73
C ALA A 107 3.27 -24.84 26.55
N LEU A 108 3.63 -24.35 27.74
CA LEU A 108 4.53 -25.08 28.65
C LEU A 108 4.02 -26.49 28.98
N GLY A 109 2.70 -26.62 29.16
CA GLY A 109 2.02 -27.85 29.59
C GLY A 109 1.91 -27.97 31.11
N ALA A 110 0.92 -28.70 31.60
CA ALA A 110 0.52 -28.68 33.02
C ALA A 110 1.66 -28.99 34.02
N LYS A 111 2.49 -29.99 33.71
CA LYS A 111 3.66 -30.34 34.56
C LYS A 111 4.66 -29.20 34.65
N GLU A 112 5.02 -28.64 33.50
CA GLU A 112 6.01 -27.55 33.42
C GLU A 112 5.48 -26.26 34.01
N VAL A 113 4.19 -25.97 33.83
CA VAL A 113 3.51 -24.83 34.47
C VAL A 113 3.59 -24.93 36.00
N ASN A 114 3.34 -26.12 36.57
CA ASN A 114 3.45 -26.33 38.02
C ASN A 114 4.90 -26.17 38.51
N ALA A 115 5.87 -26.72 37.77
CA ALA A 115 7.29 -26.56 38.09
C ALA A 115 7.74 -25.10 38.00
N THR A 116 7.27 -24.36 37.01
CA THR A 116 7.54 -22.91 36.83
C THR A 116 6.96 -22.10 37.98
N ARG A 117 5.72 -22.38 38.40
CA ARG A 117 5.11 -21.73 39.57
C ARG A 117 5.93 -21.97 40.84
N GLN A 118 6.37 -23.21 41.07
CA GLN A 118 7.21 -23.54 42.22
C GLN A 118 8.57 -22.81 42.15
N ASN A 119 9.22 -22.81 40.98
CA ASN A 119 10.52 -22.16 40.78
C ASN A 119 10.48 -20.64 41.00
N LEU A 120 9.41 -19.97 40.56
CA LEU A 120 9.22 -18.52 40.75
C LEU A 120 8.59 -18.16 42.10
N GLY A 121 8.25 -19.14 42.94
CA GLY A 121 7.54 -18.89 44.19
C GLY A 121 6.16 -18.26 43.99
N TRP A 122 5.43 -18.67 42.94
CA TRP A 122 4.10 -18.15 42.59
C TRP A 122 2.99 -19.08 43.10
N PRO A 123 2.40 -18.81 44.29
CA PRO A 123 1.40 -19.70 44.90
C PRO A 123 0.00 -19.56 44.31
N HIS A 124 -0.19 -18.61 43.39
CA HIS A 124 -1.53 -18.24 42.93
C HIS A 124 -2.04 -19.11 41.78
N GLU A 125 -3.36 -19.29 41.77
CA GLU A 125 -4.13 -20.04 40.78
C GLU A 125 -4.08 -19.40 39.36
N PRO A 126 -4.50 -20.11 38.30
CA PRO A 126 -4.57 -19.56 36.94
C PRO A 126 -5.33 -18.22 36.86
N PHE A 127 -4.78 -17.29 36.08
CA PHE A 127 -5.32 -15.93 35.86
C PHE A 127 -5.47 -15.06 37.11
N HIS A 128 -4.90 -15.45 38.25
CA HIS A 128 -4.90 -14.64 39.45
C HIS A 128 -3.89 -13.48 39.35
N VAL A 129 -4.34 -12.26 39.62
CA VAL A 129 -3.50 -11.07 39.76
C VAL A 129 -3.60 -10.58 41.21
N PRO A 130 -2.50 -10.60 41.99
CA PRO A 130 -2.50 -10.13 43.38
C PRO A 130 -2.98 -8.68 43.50
N GLU A 131 -3.67 -8.36 44.60
CA GLU A 131 -4.35 -7.07 44.74
C GLU A 131 -3.37 -5.90 44.83
N GLU A 132 -2.20 -6.11 45.43
CA GLU A 132 -1.11 -5.13 45.46
C GLU A 132 -0.54 -4.83 44.07
N VAL A 133 -0.46 -5.83 43.18
CA VAL A 133 -0.03 -5.65 41.79
C VAL A 133 -1.11 -4.88 41.03
N LYS A 134 -2.38 -5.27 41.17
CA LYS A 134 -3.50 -4.56 40.53
C LYS A 134 -3.56 -3.10 40.99
N LYS A 135 -3.41 -2.84 42.29
CA LYS A 135 -3.39 -1.49 42.87
C LYS A 135 -2.22 -0.67 42.35
N HIS A 136 -1.04 -1.28 42.21
CA HIS A 136 0.11 -0.61 41.62
C HIS A 136 -0.17 -0.19 40.17
N TRP A 137 -0.72 -1.08 39.33
CA TRP A 137 -0.99 -0.75 37.93
C TRP A 137 -2.22 0.14 37.71
N SER A 138 -3.24 0.08 38.57
CA SER A 138 -4.45 0.90 38.45
C SER A 138 -4.19 2.39 38.67
N GLN A 139 -3.05 2.76 39.28
CA GLN A 139 -2.61 4.16 39.39
C GLN A 139 -2.46 4.85 38.03
N HIS A 140 -2.27 4.09 36.94
CA HIS A 140 -2.18 4.64 35.59
C HIS A 140 -3.50 5.21 35.07
N VAL A 141 -4.65 4.80 35.60
CA VAL A 141 -5.96 5.34 35.19
C VAL A 141 -6.05 6.85 35.46
N PRO A 142 -5.87 7.34 36.72
CA PRO A 142 -5.89 8.77 36.97
C PRO A 142 -4.68 9.51 36.38
N VAL A 143 -3.49 8.88 36.30
CA VAL A 143 -2.31 9.51 35.68
C VAL A 143 -2.52 9.75 34.19
N GLY A 144 -3.05 8.76 33.46
CA GLY A 144 -3.36 8.89 32.04
C GLY A 144 -4.39 9.99 31.76
N ALA A 145 -5.47 10.01 32.55
CA ALA A 145 -6.50 11.06 32.46
C ALA A 145 -5.91 12.46 32.71
N ALA A 146 -4.98 12.60 33.66
CA ALA A 146 -4.31 13.88 33.94
C ALA A 146 -3.39 14.31 32.78
N LEU A 147 -2.63 13.39 32.18
CA LEU A 147 -1.76 13.67 31.03
C LEU A 147 -2.58 14.12 29.80
N GLU A 148 -3.70 13.46 29.54
CA GLU A 148 -4.61 13.85 28.45
C GLU A 148 -5.28 15.20 28.72
N ALA A 149 -5.72 15.46 29.96
CA ALA A 149 -6.27 16.76 30.34
C ALA A 149 -5.24 17.90 30.18
N GLU A 150 -3.97 17.65 30.55
CA GLU A 150 -2.88 18.61 30.34
C GLU A 150 -2.65 18.88 28.85
N TRP A 151 -2.64 17.84 28.02
CA TRP A 151 -2.50 17.98 26.57
C TRP A 151 -3.67 18.77 25.95
N ASN A 152 -4.91 18.46 26.34
CA ASN A 152 -6.11 19.16 25.87
C ASN A 152 -6.09 20.64 26.25
N ALA A 153 -5.63 20.98 27.46
CA ALA A 153 -5.47 22.37 27.88
C ALA A 153 -4.42 23.11 27.02
N LYS A 154 -3.26 22.48 26.78
CA LYS A 154 -2.22 23.03 25.89
C LYS A 154 -2.74 23.21 24.46
N PHE A 155 -3.50 22.25 23.95
CA PHE A 155 -4.06 22.33 22.60
C PHE A 155 -5.12 23.44 22.49
N ALA A 156 -5.96 23.64 23.51
CA ALA A 156 -6.91 24.75 23.55
C ALA A 156 -6.23 26.13 23.58
N GLU A 157 -5.07 26.25 24.23
CA GLU A 157 -4.24 27.46 24.18
C GLU A 157 -3.60 27.65 22.80
N TYR A 158 -3.09 26.57 22.19
CA TYR A 158 -2.55 26.56 20.83
C TYR A 158 -3.59 27.05 19.82
N GLU A 159 -4.81 26.51 19.86
CA GLU A 159 -5.90 26.86 18.94
C GLU A 159 -6.31 28.33 19.05
N LYS A 160 -6.31 28.91 20.25
CA LYS A 160 -6.61 30.34 20.43
C LYS A 160 -5.58 31.24 19.73
N LYS A 161 -4.31 30.81 19.67
CA LYS A 161 -3.19 31.58 19.13
C LYS A 161 -2.94 31.32 17.63
N TYR A 162 -3.08 30.07 17.19
CA TYR A 162 -2.76 29.60 15.83
C TYR A 162 -3.97 28.90 15.20
N LYS A 163 -5.01 29.68 14.89
CA LYS A 163 -6.31 29.14 14.47
C LYS A 163 -6.24 28.30 13.18
N GLU A 164 -5.46 28.75 12.21
CA GLU A 164 -5.31 28.08 10.91
C GLU A 164 -4.53 26.77 11.09
N ASP A 165 -3.35 26.81 11.69
CA ASP A 165 -2.53 25.62 11.97
C ASP A 165 -3.28 24.60 12.86
N ALA A 166 -4.08 25.07 13.82
CA ALA A 166 -4.90 24.21 14.66
C ALA A 166 -6.03 23.54 13.88
N ALA A 167 -6.67 24.25 12.94
CA ALA A 167 -7.69 23.67 12.07
C ALA A 167 -7.08 22.59 11.16
N GLU A 168 -5.90 22.84 10.61
CA GLU A 168 -5.15 21.88 9.81
C GLU A 168 -4.80 20.63 10.62
N LEU A 169 -4.19 20.81 11.80
CA LEU A 169 -3.84 19.70 12.68
C LEU A 169 -5.08 18.93 13.15
N LYS A 170 -6.20 19.60 13.43
CA LYS A 170 -7.47 18.94 13.76
C LYS A 170 -7.96 18.03 12.64
N SER A 171 -7.88 18.46 11.38
CA SER A 171 -8.26 17.63 10.22
C SER A 171 -7.39 16.37 10.14
N ILE A 172 -6.09 16.47 10.42
CA ILE A 172 -5.19 15.31 10.47
C ILE A 172 -5.54 14.37 11.64
N ILE A 173 -5.80 14.92 12.83
CA ILE A 173 -6.13 14.13 14.03
C ILE A 173 -7.50 13.44 13.88
N SER A 174 -8.52 14.14 13.37
CA SER A 174 -9.87 13.60 13.23
C SER A 174 -10.02 12.66 12.03
N GLY A 175 -9.23 12.87 10.98
CA GLY A 175 -9.38 12.18 9.70
C GLY A 175 -10.50 12.74 8.83
N GLU A 176 -11.14 13.84 9.25
CA GLU A 176 -12.13 14.54 8.43
C GLU A 176 -11.43 15.20 7.23
N LEU A 177 -11.76 14.73 6.03
CA LEU A 177 -11.26 15.33 4.79
C LEU A 177 -11.83 16.75 4.63
N PRO A 178 -11.02 17.74 4.19
CA PRO A 178 -11.51 19.08 3.93
C PRO A 178 -12.66 19.10 2.91
N ILE A 179 -13.70 19.88 3.21
CA ILE A 179 -14.91 19.95 2.36
C ILE A 179 -14.53 20.42 0.94
N GLY A 180 -14.94 19.65 -0.08
CA GLY A 180 -14.72 20.01 -1.48
C GLY A 180 -13.30 19.77 -1.97
N TRP A 181 -12.47 19.01 -1.23
CA TRP A 181 -11.09 18.69 -1.62
C TRP A 181 -11.04 18.04 -3.02
N GLU A 182 -12.05 17.25 -3.39
CA GLU A 182 -12.15 16.51 -4.64
C GLU A 182 -12.26 17.43 -5.86
N LYS A 183 -12.75 18.65 -5.68
CA LYS A 183 -12.85 19.68 -6.73
C LYS A 183 -11.48 20.19 -7.18
N ALA A 184 -10.43 19.92 -6.41
CA ALA A 184 -9.07 20.24 -6.83
C ALA A 184 -8.57 19.28 -7.92
N LEU A 185 -9.13 18.07 -8.03
CA LEU A 185 -8.68 17.08 -9.01
C LEU A 185 -8.85 17.62 -10.44
N PRO A 186 -7.87 17.42 -11.34
CA PRO A 186 -7.95 17.92 -12.71
C PRO A 186 -9.09 17.28 -13.49
N THR A 187 -9.64 18.03 -14.45
CA THR A 187 -10.63 17.55 -15.42
C THR A 187 -10.03 17.53 -16.82
N TYR A 188 -10.53 16.62 -17.65
CA TYR A 188 -10.04 16.40 -19.01
C TYR A 188 -11.21 16.23 -19.97
N THR A 189 -10.98 16.55 -21.24
CA THR A 189 -11.92 16.30 -22.36
C THR A 189 -11.22 15.49 -23.45
N PRO A 190 -11.95 14.86 -24.38
CA PRO A 190 -11.35 14.13 -25.50
C PRO A 190 -10.37 14.96 -26.36
N GLU A 191 -10.50 16.28 -26.37
CA GLU A 191 -9.62 17.22 -27.09
C GLU A 191 -8.35 17.58 -26.31
N SER A 192 -8.32 17.26 -25.01
CA SER A 192 -7.12 17.48 -24.19
C SER A 192 -5.97 16.61 -24.70
N PRO A 193 -4.72 17.10 -24.65
CA PRO A 193 -3.59 16.40 -25.26
C PRO A 193 -3.35 15.04 -24.59
N ALA A 194 -2.96 14.06 -25.40
CA ALA A 194 -2.58 12.74 -24.93
C ALA A 194 -1.38 12.82 -23.97
N ASP A 195 -1.47 12.09 -22.86
CA ASP A 195 -0.43 12.02 -21.84
C ASP A 195 -0.42 10.64 -21.17
N ALA A 196 0.68 10.28 -20.51
CA ALA A 196 0.78 9.02 -19.79
C ALA A 196 0.06 9.12 -18.44
N THR A 197 -0.58 8.04 -17.97
CA THR A 197 -1.33 8.12 -16.70
C THR A 197 -0.43 8.34 -15.49
N ARG A 198 0.88 8.04 -15.58
CA ARG A 198 1.87 8.50 -14.58
C ARG A 198 2.03 10.02 -14.50
N ASN A 199 1.97 10.73 -15.63
CA ASN A 199 2.03 12.20 -15.65
C ASN A 199 0.71 12.80 -15.14
N LEU A 200 -0.42 12.20 -15.50
CA LEU A 200 -1.75 12.58 -15.01
C LEU A 200 -1.87 12.34 -13.49
N SER A 201 -1.24 11.27 -12.99
CA SER A 201 -1.08 10.99 -11.56
C SER A 201 -0.27 12.08 -10.85
N GLN A 202 0.81 12.58 -11.46
CA GLN A 202 1.54 13.74 -10.92
C GLN A 202 0.64 14.97 -10.76
N GLN A 203 -0.21 15.23 -11.75
CA GLN A 203 -1.15 16.35 -11.70
C GLN A 203 -2.16 16.17 -10.55
N CYS A 204 -2.68 14.96 -10.36
CA CYS A 204 -3.58 14.63 -9.25
C CYS A 204 -2.90 14.80 -7.88
N LEU A 205 -1.70 14.26 -7.69
CA LEU A 205 -0.92 14.42 -6.45
C LEU A 205 -0.68 15.89 -6.11
N ASN A 206 -0.24 16.68 -7.10
CA ASN A 206 0.06 18.11 -6.91
C ASN A 206 -1.21 18.95 -6.67
N ALA A 207 -2.34 18.55 -7.22
CA ALA A 207 -3.62 19.19 -6.96
C ALA A 207 -4.13 18.85 -5.55
N ALA A 208 -4.12 17.57 -5.20
CA ALA A 208 -4.56 17.06 -3.90
C ALA A 208 -3.69 17.60 -2.75
N ALA A 209 -2.38 17.78 -2.93
CA ALA A 209 -1.50 18.31 -1.90
C ALA A 209 -1.85 19.74 -1.43
N LYS A 210 -2.58 20.51 -2.25
CA LYS A 210 -3.05 21.87 -1.91
C LYS A 210 -4.26 21.86 -0.98
N THR A 211 -5.04 20.79 -0.99
CA THR A 211 -6.29 20.69 -0.23
C THR A 211 -6.24 19.62 0.86
N LEU A 212 -5.34 18.65 0.76
CA LEU A 212 -5.15 17.58 1.74
C LEU A 212 -3.88 17.84 2.56
N PRO A 213 -4.00 18.34 3.80
CA PRO A 213 -2.82 18.66 4.62
C PRO A 213 -2.03 17.42 5.01
N GLY A 214 -2.71 16.30 5.26
CA GLY A 214 -2.08 15.03 5.60
C GLY A 214 -1.53 14.22 4.43
N LEU A 215 -1.58 14.71 3.17
CA LEU A 215 -1.00 13.99 2.04
C LEU A 215 0.53 14.13 2.04
N LEU A 216 1.25 13.04 2.28
CA LEU A 216 2.71 13.00 2.19
C LEU A 216 3.16 11.68 1.60
N GLY A 217 4.39 11.63 1.09
CA GLY A 217 4.86 10.40 0.47
C GLY A 217 5.95 10.62 -0.55
N GLY A 218 6.23 9.60 -1.34
CA GLY A 218 7.25 9.71 -2.37
C GLY A 218 7.57 8.38 -3.02
N SER A 219 8.82 8.20 -3.41
CA SER A 219 9.23 7.07 -4.24
C SER A 219 10.52 6.41 -3.78
N ALA A 220 10.61 5.10 -4.04
CA ALA A 220 11.82 4.33 -3.94
C ALA A 220 12.78 4.65 -5.10
N ASP A 221 13.51 5.77 -4.98
CA ASP A 221 14.54 6.24 -5.94
C ASP A 221 14.05 6.54 -7.39
N LEU A 222 12.75 6.48 -7.63
CA LEU A 222 12.17 6.56 -8.96
C LEU A 222 11.29 7.82 -9.16
N ALA A 223 11.48 8.87 -8.37
CA ALA A 223 10.60 10.05 -8.38
C ALA A 223 10.44 10.69 -9.77
N SER A 224 11.51 10.72 -10.57
CA SER A 224 11.51 11.26 -11.94
C SER A 224 10.90 10.33 -12.99
N SER A 225 10.78 9.03 -12.68
CA SER A 225 10.15 8.05 -13.59
C SER A 225 8.70 7.79 -13.22
N ASN A 226 8.39 7.81 -11.91
CA ASN A 226 7.07 7.65 -11.33
C ASN A 226 6.26 8.95 -11.32
N MET A 227 6.94 10.10 -11.44
CA MET A 227 6.35 11.44 -11.46
C MET A 227 5.67 11.83 -10.14
N THR A 228 6.31 11.57 -9.01
CA THR A 228 5.66 11.59 -7.70
C THR A 228 6.01 12.76 -6.78
N LEU A 229 6.82 13.72 -7.23
CA LEU A 229 7.14 14.88 -6.39
C LEU A 229 5.95 15.85 -6.28
N LEU A 230 5.66 16.25 -5.04
CA LEU A 230 4.81 17.39 -4.71
C LEU A 230 5.64 18.67 -4.90
N LYS A 231 5.37 19.41 -5.97
CA LYS A 231 6.19 20.56 -6.43
C LYS A 231 6.24 21.72 -5.44
N SER A 232 5.24 21.84 -4.57
CA SER A 232 5.15 22.90 -3.57
C SER A 232 5.93 22.60 -2.28
N PHE A 233 6.55 21.43 -2.16
CA PHE A 233 7.26 20.98 -0.95
C PHE A 233 8.68 20.55 -1.30
N GLY A 234 9.59 20.71 -0.35
CA GLY A 234 10.93 20.14 -0.34
C GLY A 234 10.93 18.66 0.06
N ASP A 235 12.09 18.18 0.48
CA ASP A 235 12.33 16.79 0.88
C ASP A 235 12.35 16.65 2.41
N PHE A 236 11.65 15.66 2.94
CA PHE A 236 11.75 15.25 4.34
C PHE A 236 13.18 14.78 4.64
N GLN A 237 13.85 15.50 5.53
CA GLN A 237 15.20 15.20 6.00
C GLN A 237 15.30 15.51 7.49
N LYS A 238 16.40 15.09 8.12
CA LYS A 238 16.66 15.35 9.55
C LYS A 238 16.52 16.83 9.93
N ASP A 239 16.92 17.73 9.03
CA ASP A 239 16.96 19.18 9.24
C ASP A 239 15.71 19.90 8.69
N THR A 240 14.84 19.19 7.95
CA THR A 240 13.60 19.70 7.33
C THR A 240 12.45 18.70 7.49
N PRO A 241 12.10 18.29 8.73
CA PRO A 241 11.07 17.26 8.98
C PRO A 241 9.64 17.70 8.65
N GLU A 242 9.40 18.99 8.39
CA GLU A 242 8.12 19.55 7.98
C GLU A 242 7.77 19.28 6.51
N GLU A 243 8.75 18.87 5.70
CA GLU A 243 8.58 18.66 4.27
C GLU A 243 7.86 17.35 3.94
N ARG A 244 7.16 17.33 2.80
CA ARG A 244 6.18 16.26 2.47
C ARG A 244 6.63 15.26 1.41
N ASN A 245 7.75 15.51 0.72
CA ASN A 245 8.34 14.50 -0.18
C ASN A 245 9.30 13.58 0.58
N VAL A 246 8.96 12.30 0.67
CA VAL A 246 9.77 11.29 1.34
C VAL A 246 10.62 10.54 0.31
N ARG A 247 11.95 10.56 0.49
CA ARG A 247 12.91 9.87 -0.37
C ARG A 247 13.31 8.54 0.27
N PHE A 248 12.76 7.44 -0.22
CA PHE A 248 12.98 6.12 0.40
C PHE A 248 14.29 5.44 -0.06
N GLY A 249 14.84 5.84 -1.20
CA GLY A 249 15.89 5.09 -1.90
C GLY A 249 15.37 3.72 -2.39
N VAL A 250 16.27 2.83 -2.83
CA VAL A 250 15.88 1.49 -3.34
C VAL A 250 15.54 0.55 -2.17
N ARG A 251 14.35 0.75 -1.59
CA ARG A 251 13.88 0.13 -0.34
C ARG A 251 12.37 -0.06 -0.36
N GLU A 252 11.84 -0.75 -1.36
CA GLU A 252 10.40 -0.89 -1.58
C GLU A 252 9.69 -1.50 -0.37
N HIS A 253 10.28 -2.53 0.25
CA HIS A 253 9.63 -3.23 1.35
C HIS A 253 9.59 -2.36 2.61
N GLY A 254 10.71 -1.71 2.95
CA GLY A 254 10.79 -0.74 4.03
C GLY A 254 9.85 0.44 3.81
N MET A 255 9.77 0.96 2.58
CA MET A 255 8.86 2.04 2.18
C MET A 255 7.40 1.68 2.48
N GLY A 256 6.92 0.51 2.04
CA GLY A 256 5.54 0.08 2.29
C GLY A 256 5.22 -0.04 3.78
N ALA A 257 6.12 -0.62 4.57
CA ALA A 257 5.92 -0.76 6.01
C ALA A 257 5.96 0.58 6.76
N ILE A 258 6.82 1.51 6.33
CA ILE A 258 6.85 2.88 6.86
C ILE A 258 5.52 3.59 6.59
N CYS A 259 4.97 3.47 5.37
CA CYS A 259 3.67 4.04 5.03
C CYS A 259 2.52 3.45 5.85
N ASN A 260 2.56 2.16 6.21
CA ASN A 260 1.60 1.60 7.16
C ASN A 260 1.70 2.29 8.53
N GLY A 261 2.91 2.50 9.05
CA GLY A 261 3.13 3.22 10.29
C GLY A 261 2.59 4.65 10.25
N ILE A 262 2.78 5.36 9.14
CA ILE A 262 2.27 6.72 8.93
C ILE A 262 0.73 6.73 8.93
N ALA A 263 0.09 5.83 8.16
CA ALA A 263 -1.37 5.74 8.09
C ALA A 263 -2.01 5.38 9.44
N LEU A 264 -1.34 4.53 10.23
CA LEU A 264 -1.82 4.07 11.53
C LEU A 264 -1.50 5.04 12.68
N HIS A 265 -0.72 6.09 12.44
CA HIS A 265 -0.40 7.10 13.44
C HIS A 265 -1.58 8.05 13.70
N SER A 266 -2.24 8.52 12.63
CA SER A 266 -3.42 9.39 12.72
C SER A 266 -4.29 9.21 11.48
N PRO A 267 -5.63 9.18 11.62
CA PRO A 267 -6.53 8.83 10.52
C PRO A 267 -6.50 9.81 9.34
N GLY A 268 -6.08 11.06 9.55
CA GLY A 268 -5.96 12.06 8.50
C GLY A 268 -4.58 12.14 7.83
N LEU A 269 -3.60 11.32 8.23
CA LEU A 269 -2.39 11.13 7.44
C LEU A 269 -2.69 10.21 6.25
N ILE A 270 -2.35 10.66 5.05
CA ILE A 270 -2.64 10.01 3.78
C ILE A 270 -1.31 9.71 3.10
N PRO A 271 -0.61 8.63 3.50
CA PRO A 271 0.65 8.29 2.88
C PRO A 271 0.43 7.73 1.48
N TYR A 272 1.22 8.20 0.53
CA TYR A 272 1.42 7.53 -0.74
C TYR A 272 2.87 7.06 -0.91
N CYS A 273 3.06 5.97 -1.65
CA CYS A 273 4.39 5.50 -1.99
C CYS A 273 4.44 4.87 -3.37
N ALA A 274 5.63 4.85 -3.99
CA ALA A 274 5.75 4.59 -5.41
C ALA A 274 7.02 3.87 -5.84
N THR A 275 6.85 2.91 -6.75
CA THR A 275 7.91 2.25 -7.52
C THR A 275 7.36 1.85 -8.90
N PHE A 276 8.14 1.13 -9.71
CA PHE A 276 7.58 0.44 -10.87
C PHE A 276 6.69 -0.72 -10.42
N PHE A 277 5.59 -0.96 -11.13
CA PHE A 277 4.60 -1.94 -10.70
C PHE A 277 5.18 -3.35 -10.56
N VAL A 278 6.20 -3.70 -11.37
CA VAL A 278 6.90 -4.99 -11.25
C VAL A 278 7.57 -5.21 -9.89
N PHE A 279 8.01 -4.12 -9.24
CA PHE A 279 8.70 -4.20 -7.95
C PHE A 279 7.76 -4.25 -6.75
N THR A 280 6.43 -4.29 -6.97
CA THR A 280 5.51 -4.63 -5.89
C THR A 280 5.82 -5.99 -5.27
N ASP A 281 6.46 -6.89 -6.01
CA ASP A 281 6.91 -8.19 -5.49
C ASP A 281 7.93 -8.07 -4.34
N TYR A 282 8.77 -7.03 -4.35
CA TYR A 282 9.70 -6.77 -3.23
C TYR A 282 8.97 -6.36 -1.95
N MET A 283 7.83 -5.66 -2.07
CA MET A 283 7.10 -5.07 -0.95
C MET A 283 5.76 -5.73 -0.64
N ARG A 284 5.50 -6.90 -1.24
CA ARG A 284 4.22 -7.61 -1.18
C ARG A 284 3.78 -7.92 0.26
N GLY A 285 4.73 -8.21 1.15
CA GLY A 285 4.46 -8.43 2.58
C GLY A 285 3.82 -7.20 3.24
N ALA A 286 4.42 -6.03 3.07
CA ALA A 286 3.89 -4.76 3.60
C ALA A 286 2.55 -4.36 2.97
N MET A 287 2.37 -4.54 1.65
CA MET A 287 1.10 -4.24 0.97
C MET A 287 -0.05 -5.10 1.49
N ARG A 288 0.21 -6.41 1.70
CA ARG A 288 -0.77 -7.31 2.31
C ARG A 288 -1.11 -6.90 3.74
N LEU A 289 -0.12 -6.41 4.50
CA LEU A 289 -0.37 -5.86 5.84
C LEU A 289 -1.19 -4.59 5.81
N SER A 290 -1.07 -3.72 4.79
CA SER A 290 -1.97 -2.57 4.64
C SER A 290 -3.42 -3.01 4.52
N ALA A 291 -3.67 -4.03 3.70
CA ALA A 291 -5.00 -4.57 3.47
C ALA A 291 -5.57 -5.22 4.74
N LEU A 292 -4.74 -6.01 5.44
CA LEU A 292 -5.14 -6.70 6.67
C LEU A 292 -5.36 -5.73 7.85
N SER A 293 -4.55 -4.68 7.97
CA SER A 293 -4.59 -3.71 9.07
C SER A 293 -5.51 -2.52 8.79
N GLU A 294 -6.20 -2.52 7.64
CA GLU A 294 -7.07 -1.43 7.20
C GLU A 294 -6.31 -0.07 7.12
N ALA A 295 -5.06 -0.11 6.68
CA ALA A 295 -4.27 1.10 6.43
C ALA A 295 -4.53 1.59 5.00
N GLY A 296 -5.18 2.76 4.86
CA GLY A 296 -5.45 3.42 3.58
C GLY A 296 -4.20 3.98 2.89
N VAL A 297 -3.20 3.15 2.59
CA VAL A 297 -2.01 3.55 1.83
C VAL A 297 -2.34 3.64 0.34
N ILE A 298 -1.86 4.70 -0.33
CA ILE A 298 -1.97 4.86 -1.78
C ILE A 298 -0.67 4.37 -2.44
N TYR A 299 -0.76 3.30 -3.20
CA TYR A 299 0.35 2.68 -3.92
C TYR A 299 0.36 3.15 -5.38
N VAL A 300 1.23 4.09 -5.71
CA VAL A 300 1.37 4.69 -7.04
C VAL A 300 2.38 3.89 -7.85
N MET A 301 1.91 2.99 -8.70
CA MET A 301 2.73 1.97 -9.37
C MET A 301 2.78 2.20 -10.88
N THR A 302 3.91 2.67 -11.38
CA THR A 302 4.03 3.05 -12.81
C THR A 302 4.68 1.96 -13.64
N HIS A 303 4.75 2.14 -14.97
CA HIS A 303 5.32 1.15 -15.90
C HIS A 303 4.59 -0.20 -15.77
N ASP A 304 3.27 -0.12 -15.85
CA ASP A 304 2.33 -1.19 -15.49
C ASP A 304 2.31 -2.44 -16.39
N SER A 305 3.00 -2.42 -17.53
CA SER A 305 2.85 -3.44 -18.58
C SER A 305 4.06 -3.51 -19.51
N ILE A 306 3.97 -4.35 -20.55
CA ILE A 306 4.89 -4.36 -21.70
C ILE A 306 5.01 -3.00 -22.42
N GLY A 307 4.11 -2.05 -22.15
CA GLY A 307 4.17 -0.67 -22.63
C GLY A 307 5.42 0.09 -22.20
N LEU A 308 6.17 -0.43 -21.21
CA LEU A 308 7.47 0.13 -20.87
C LEU A 308 8.56 -0.15 -21.91
N GLY A 309 8.42 -1.18 -22.74
CA GLY A 309 9.36 -1.46 -23.83
C GLY A 309 10.69 -2.07 -23.40
N GLU A 310 11.78 -1.36 -23.67
CA GLU A 310 13.12 -1.92 -23.85
C GLU A 310 13.76 -2.52 -22.59
N ASP A 311 13.35 -2.13 -21.38
CA ASP A 311 13.90 -2.73 -20.13
C ASP A 311 13.58 -4.23 -20.03
N GLY A 312 12.56 -4.69 -20.77
CA GLY A 312 12.34 -6.10 -21.03
C GLY A 312 11.66 -6.86 -19.88
N PRO A 313 11.68 -8.21 -19.94
CA PRO A 313 10.78 -9.05 -19.14
C PRO A 313 11.03 -8.99 -17.63
N THR A 314 12.20 -8.52 -17.18
CA THR A 314 12.48 -8.35 -15.74
C THR A 314 11.74 -7.14 -15.14
N HIS A 315 11.25 -6.23 -15.98
CA HIS A 315 10.57 -5.01 -15.56
C HIS A 315 9.09 -4.98 -15.94
N GLN A 316 8.63 -5.91 -16.79
CA GLN A 316 7.30 -5.89 -17.38
C GLN A 316 6.32 -6.72 -16.54
N PRO A 317 5.34 -6.08 -15.88
CA PRO A 317 4.31 -6.82 -15.14
C PRO A 317 3.45 -7.69 -16.06
N ILE A 318 3.11 -8.90 -15.61
CA ILE A 318 2.20 -9.83 -16.32
C ILE A 318 1.08 -10.31 -15.40
N GLU A 319 1.44 -11.01 -14.32
CA GLU A 319 0.56 -11.59 -13.31
C GLU A 319 0.11 -10.59 -12.24
N HIS A 320 0.69 -9.40 -12.21
CA HIS A 320 0.65 -8.53 -11.05
C HIS A 320 -0.77 -8.03 -10.76
N LEU A 321 -1.52 -7.63 -11.80
CA LEU A 321 -2.91 -7.20 -11.69
C LEU A 321 -3.79 -8.28 -11.03
N VAL A 322 -3.78 -9.51 -11.58
CA VAL A 322 -4.58 -10.62 -11.03
C VAL A 322 -4.10 -11.00 -9.61
N SER A 323 -2.81 -10.88 -9.35
CA SER A 323 -2.24 -11.17 -8.03
C SER A 323 -2.75 -10.20 -6.94
N PHE A 324 -3.09 -8.96 -7.30
CA PHE A 324 -3.71 -7.98 -6.39
C PHE A 324 -5.23 -8.05 -6.38
N ARG A 325 -5.88 -8.31 -7.52
CA ARG A 325 -7.32 -8.59 -7.58
C ARG A 325 -7.72 -9.79 -6.71
N ALA A 326 -6.82 -10.77 -6.58
CA ALA A 326 -7.01 -11.91 -5.70
C ALA A 326 -6.71 -11.62 -4.22
N MET A 327 -6.05 -10.50 -3.90
CA MET A 327 -5.73 -10.14 -2.53
C MET A 327 -6.95 -9.52 -1.84
N PRO A 328 -7.37 -10.02 -0.66
CA PRO A 328 -8.50 -9.43 0.05
C PRO A 328 -8.24 -7.99 0.49
N ASN A 329 -9.30 -7.17 0.49
CA ASN A 329 -9.32 -5.80 1.03
C ASN A 329 -8.23 -4.87 0.47
N ILE A 330 -7.97 -4.93 -0.84
CA ILE A 330 -7.12 -3.97 -1.55
C ILE A 330 -7.79 -3.64 -2.89
N LEU A 331 -7.78 -2.36 -3.27
CA LEU A 331 -8.30 -1.94 -4.57
C LEU A 331 -7.20 -2.01 -5.62
N MET A 332 -7.46 -2.67 -6.75
CA MET A 332 -6.55 -2.70 -7.90
C MET A 332 -7.14 -1.85 -9.03
N LEU A 333 -6.73 -0.58 -9.08
CA LEU A 333 -7.19 0.43 -10.03
C LEU A 333 -6.21 0.54 -11.20
N ARG A 334 -6.72 0.45 -12.44
CA ARG A 334 -5.91 0.61 -13.67
C ARG A 334 -6.56 1.60 -14.63
N PRO A 335 -6.40 2.92 -14.39
CA PRO A 335 -7.08 3.97 -15.16
C PRO A 335 -6.55 4.08 -16.59
N ALA A 336 -7.46 4.33 -17.53
CA ALA A 336 -7.18 4.43 -18.97
C ALA A 336 -6.72 5.82 -19.43
N ASP A 337 -7.18 6.88 -18.76
CA ASP A 337 -6.91 8.26 -19.15
C ASP A 337 -6.84 9.22 -17.95
N GLY A 338 -6.91 10.52 -18.20
CA GLY A 338 -6.82 11.55 -17.16
C GLY A 338 -8.03 11.56 -16.25
N THR A 339 -9.22 11.42 -16.82
CA THR A 339 -10.49 11.41 -16.08
C THR A 339 -10.56 10.20 -15.15
N GLU A 340 -10.19 9.01 -15.64
CA GLU A 340 -10.13 7.83 -14.78
C GLU A 340 -9.01 7.91 -13.73
N THR A 341 -7.87 8.53 -14.06
CA THR A 341 -6.80 8.74 -13.08
C THR A 341 -7.26 9.64 -11.94
N ALA A 342 -7.98 10.73 -12.24
CA ALA A 342 -8.60 11.57 -11.23
C ALA A 342 -9.61 10.79 -10.37
N GLY A 343 -10.47 9.97 -11.00
CA GLY A 343 -11.40 9.10 -10.28
C GLY A 343 -10.72 8.07 -9.37
N ALA A 344 -9.61 7.50 -9.82
CA ALA A 344 -8.83 6.56 -9.01
C ALA A 344 -8.21 7.23 -7.77
N TYR A 345 -7.74 8.47 -7.89
CA TYR A 345 -7.29 9.27 -6.75
C TYR A 345 -8.45 9.64 -5.81
N LYS A 346 -9.63 9.95 -6.36
CA LYS A 346 -10.84 10.18 -5.56
C LYS A 346 -11.12 9.01 -4.65
N VAL A 347 -11.29 7.83 -5.25
CA VAL A 347 -11.51 6.57 -4.55
C VAL A 347 -10.41 6.31 -3.51
N ALA A 348 -9.12 6.44 -3.89
CA ALA A 348 -8.01 6.12 -3.01
C ALA A 348 -7.93 7.02 -1.75
N VAL A 349 -8.23 8.31 -1.90
CA VAL A 349 -8.27 9.26 -0.78
C VAL A 349 -9.49 8.99 0.11
N GLU A 350 -10.66 8.70 -0.44
CA GLU A 350 -11.86 8.40 0.35
C GLU A 350 -11.75 7.06 1.11
N ASN A 351 -11.01 6.09 0.56
CA ASN A 351 -10.77 4.79 1.19
C ASN A 351 -9.67 4.86 2.27
N ARG A 352 -9.99 5.43 3.44
CA ARG A 352 -9.04 5.54 4.58
C ARG A 352 -8.79 4.24 5.34
N LYS A 353 -9.62 3.22 5.11
CA LYS A 353 -9.54 1.89 5.74
C LYS A 353 -9.22 0.75 4.78
N ARG A 354 -8.82 1.09 3.55
CA ARG A 354 -8.52 0.11 2.50
C ARG A 354 -7.43 0.66 1.58
N PRO A 355 -6.29 -0.02 1.41
CA PRO A 355 -5.24 0.43 0.50
C PRO A 355 -5.71 0.39 -0.96
N SER A 356 -5.10 1.26 -1.77
CA SER A 356 -5.40 1.36 -3.20
C SER A 356 -4.11 1.28 -4.02
N VAL A 357 -4.06 0.39 -5.00
CA VAL A 357 -2.98 0.27 -5.98
C VAL A 357 -3.43 0.92 -7.28
N LEU A 358 -2.66 1.88 -7.77
CA LEU A 358 -2.88 2.54 -9.06
C LEU A 358 -1.80 2.07 -10.03
N ALA A 359 -2.17 1.22 -10.99
CA ALA A 359 -1.31 0.79 -12.09
C ALA A 359 -1.33 1.83 -13.22
N LEU A 360 -0.18 2.44 -13.52
CA LEU A 360 -0.06 3.62 -14.38
C LEU A 360 0.93 3.40 -15.53
N SER A 361 0.57 3.89 -16.72
CA SER A 361 1.32 3.68 -17.95
C SER A 361 2.62 4.49 -18.02
N ARG A 362 3.61 3.98 -18.76
CA ARG A 362 4.80 4.75 -19.18
C ARG A 362 4.47 5.64 -20.39
N GLN A 363 3.74 5.04 -21.33
CA GLN A 363 3.38 5.55 -22.64
C GLN A 363 2.16 6.49 -22.58
N LYS A 364 2.08 7.40 -23.54
CA LYS A 364 0.95 8.33 -23.66
C LYS A 364 -0.32 7.60 -24.09
N LEU A 365 -1.45 8.03 -23.53
CA LEU A 365 -2.78 7.54 -23.86
C LEU A 365 -3.67 8.75 -24.22
N PRO A 366 -4.62 8.59 -25.15
CA PRO A 366 -5.59 9.64 -25.44
C PRO A 366 -6.58 9.81 -24.28
N GLN A 367 -7.27 10.94 -24.27
CA GLN A 367 -8.49 11.09 -23.46
C GLN A 367 -9.66 10.48 -24.23
N LEU A 368 -10.44 9.61 -23.59
CA LEU A 368 -11.50 8.88 -24.26
C LEU A 368 -12.87 9.52 -23.99
N PRO A 369 -13.78 9.58 -24.98
CA PRO A 369 -15.15 9.98 -24.72
C PRO A 369 -15.84 8.96 -23.81
N GLY A 370 -16.67 9.46 -22.89
CA GLY A 370 -17.46 8.64 -21.98
C GLY A 370 -16.77 8.19 -20.70
N THR A 371 -15.45 8.42 -20.55
CA THR A 371 -14.78 8.22 -19.26
C THR A 371 -15.26 9.26 -18.24
N SER A 372 -15.39 8.86 -16.98
CA SER A 372 -15.91 9.72 -15.91
C SER A 372 -15.34 9.34 -14.55
N ILE A 373 -15.27 10.31 -13.64
CA ILE A 373 -14.84 10.07 -12.25
C ILE A 373 -15.85 9.14 -11.55
N GLU A 374 -17.14 9.37 -11.78
CA GLU A 374 -18.24 8.57 -11.23
C GLU A 374 -18.22 7.14 -11.78
N GLY A 375 -17.78 6.95 -13.02
CA GLY A 375 -17.58 5.62 -13.61
C GLY A 375 -16.53 4.81 -12.85
N VAL A 376 -15.45 5.46 -12.39
CA VAL A 376 -14.42 4.79 -11.59
C VAL A 376 -14.96 4.30 -10.25
N GLU A 377 -15.83 5.07 -9.60
CA GLU A 377 -16.49 4.66 -8.34
C GLU A 377 -17.36 3.41 -8.52
N LYS A 378 -17.80 3.14 -9.75
CA LYS A 378 -18.55 1.93 -10.11
C LYS A 378 -17.65 0.75 -10.46
N GLY A 379 -16.35 0.95 -10.62
CA GLY A 379 -15.37 -0.07 -11.00
C GLY A 379 -15.46 -0.57 -12.44
N GLY A 380 -16.68 -0.79 -12.95
CA GLY A 380 -16.99 -1.26 -14.29
C GLY A 380 -18.16 -0.51 -14.88
N TYR A 381 -17.96 0.21 -15.99
CA TYR A 381 -18.99 1.07 -16.56
C TYR A 381 -18.86 1.22 -18.08
N ILE A 382 -19.97 1.57 -18.72
CA ILE A 382 -20.08 1.72 -20.17
C ILE A 382 -19.53 3.08 -20.59
N ILE A 383 -18.52 3.11 -21.46
CA ILE A 383 -17.99 4.36 -22.03
C ILE A 383 -18.58 4.66 -23.42
N SER A 384 -19.08 3.64 -24.12
CA SER A 384 -19.62 3.79 -25.47
C SER A 384 -20.56 2.63 -25.81
N ASP A 385 -21.74 2.91 -26.36
CA ASP A 385 -22.74 1.90 -26.73
C ASP A 385 -23.62 2.41 -27.88
N ASN A 386 -23.91 1.53 -28.86
CA ASN A 386 -24.86 1.79 -29.94
C ASN A 386 -25.98 0.73 -30.02
N SER A 387 -26.13 -0.08 -28.97
CA SER A 387 -27.20 -1.07 -28.83
C SER A 387 -28.50 -0.47 -28.31
N THR A 388 -29.59 -1.24 -28.43
CA THR A 388 -30.92 -0.88 -27.89
C THR A 388 -31.43 -2.00 -27.00
N GLY A 389 -32.20 -1.67 -25.96
CA GLY A 389 -32.84 -2.67 -25.09
C GLY A 389 -31.85 -3.48 -24.25
N ASN A 390 -30.70 -2.91 -23.90
CA ASN A 390 -29.61 -3.56 -23.16
C ASN A 390 -29.09 -4.85 -23.82
N LYS A 391 -29.07 -4.89 -25.16
CA LYS A 391 -28.71 -6.08 -25.93
C LYS A 391 -27.70 -5.78 -27.04
N PRO A 392 -26.44 -5.51 -26.70
CA PRO A 392 -25.37 -5.44 -27.70
C PRO A 392 -25.13 -6.81 -28.35
N ASP A 393 -24.68 -6.80 -29.61
CA ASP A 393 -24.18 -8.01 -30.28
C ASP A 393 -22.86 -8.47 -29.66
N LEU A 394 -22.06 -7.54 -29.13
CA LEU A 394 -20.74 -7.79 -28.59
C LEU A 394 -20.42 -6.80 -27.46
N ILE A 395 -19.80 -7.30 -26.38
CA ILE A 395 -19.25 -6.47 -25.31
C ILE A 395 -17.72 -6.57 -25.36
N LEU A 396 -17.04 -5.42 -25.49
CA LEU A 396 -15.60 -5.28 -25.33
C LEU A 396 -15.31 -4.68 -23.96
N MET A 397 -14.55 -5.38 -23.13
CA MET A 397 -14.10 -4.92 -21.81
C MET A 397 -12.60 -4.71 -21.85
N ALA A 398 -12.13 -3.60 -21.28
CA ALA A 398 -10.70 -3.33 -21.20
C ALA A 398 -10.37 -2.45 -19.99
N THR A 399 -9.08 -2.34 -19.71
CA THR A 399 -8.54 -1.51 -18.63
C THR A 399 -7.35 -0.72 -19.16
N GLY A 400 -7.00 0.37 -18.47
CA GLY A 400 -5.74 1.07 -18.73
C GLY A 400 -5.50 1.41 -20.20
N SER A 401 -4.27 1.17 -20.64
CA SER A 401 -3.81 1.44 -22.01
C SER A 401 -4.57 0.69 -23.11
N GLU A 402 -5.24 -0.42 -22.78
CA GLU A 402 -5.92 -1.25 -23.77
C GLU A 402 -7.36 -0.78 -24.04
N LEU A 403 -7.90 0.15 -23.23
CA LEU A 403 -9.24 0.69 -23.46
C LEU A 403 -9.33 1.47 -24.78
N GLU A 404 -8.26 2.14 -25.20
CA GLU A 404 -8.17 2.76 -26.53
C GLU A 404 -8.28 1.71 -27.65
N ILE A 405 -7.67 0.53 -27.47
CA ILE A 405 -7.72 -0.56 -28.45
C ILE A 405 -9.15 -1.08 -28.57
N ALA A 406 -9.83 -1.26 -27.43
CA ALA A 406 -11.24 -1.67 -27.39
C ALA A 406 -12.15 -0.65 -28.10
N ALA A 407 -11.97 0.64 -27.82
CA ALA A 407 -12.74 1.72 -28.43
C ALA A 407 -12.55 1.76 -29.96
N LYS A 408 -11.30 1.70 -30.44
CA LYS A 408 -10.99 1.66 -31.87
C LYS A 408 -11.58 0.43 -32.58
N ALA A 409 -11.50 -0.74 -31.95
CA ALA A 409 -12.10 -1.96 -32.50
C ALA A 409 -13.63 -1.87 -32.56
N ALA A 410 -14.27 -1.27 -31.55
CA ALA A 410 -15.71 -1.05 -31.57
C ALA A 410 -16.14 -0.16 -32.74
N ASP A 411 -15.40 0.92 -33.02
CA ASP A 411 -15.73 1.81 -34.13
C ASP A 411 -15.65 1.11 -35.49
N GLU A 412 -14.66 0.25 -35.71
CA GLU A 412 -14.59 -0.55 -36.95
C GLU A 412 -15.72 -1.59 -37.04
N LEU A 413 -16.02 -2.30 -35.95
CA LEU A 413 -17.11 -3.29 -35.93
C LEU A 413 -18.49 -2.64 -36.13
N ARG A 414 -18.69 -1.41 -35.64
CA ARG A 414 -19.92 -0.64 -35.87
C ARG A 414 -20.11 -0.26 -37.33
N LYS A 415 -19.03 0.02 -38.07
CA LYS A 415 -19.10 0.24 -39.54
C LYS A 415 -19.56 -1.01 -40.29
N GLU A 416 -19.34 -2.19 -39.72
CA GLU A 416 -19.86 -3.48 -40.22
C GLU A 416 -21.31 -3.76 -39.76
N GLY A 417 -21.97 -2.81 -39.10
CA GLY A 417 -23.37 -2.91 -38.68
C GLY A 417 -23.61 -3.62 -37.35
N LYS A 418 -22.57 -3.84 -36.53
CA LYS A 418 -22.71 -4.46 -35.21
C LYS A 418 -23.09 -3.45 -34.12
N ALA A 419 -23.93 -3.88 -33.19
CA ALA A 419 -24.16 -3.20 -31.92
C ALA A 419 -23.05 -3.60 -30.93
N VAL A 420 -22.13 -2.69 -30.64
CA VAL A 420 -20.96 -2.94 -29.79
C VAL A 420 -20.99 -2.03 -28.57
N ARG A 421 -20.87 -2.64 -27.40
CA ARG A 421 -20.70 -1.96 -26.12
C ARG A 421 -19.23 -2.02 -25.70
N VAL A 422 -18.68 -0.90 -25.27
CA VAL A 422 -17.35 -0.79 -24.69
C VAL A 422 -17.46 -0.47 -23.20
N VAL A 423 -16.86 -1.30 -22.38
CA VAL A 423 -16.85 -1.21 -20.92
C VAL A 423 -15.42 -0.95 -20.45
N SER A 424 -15.24 0.11 -19.66
CA SER A 424 -14.04 0.26 -18.84
C SER A 424 -14.23 -0.54 -17.56
N LEU A 425 -13.25 -1.39 -17.23
CA LEU A 425 -13.27 -2.22 -16.01
C LEU A 425 -12.12 -1.84 -15.07
N VAL A 426 -12.03 -0.54 -14.75
CA VAL A 426 -10.93 0.10 -14.00
C VAL A 426 -10.63 -0.54 -12.64
N SER A 427 -11.62 -1.08 -11.92
CA SER A 427 -11.43 -1.90 -10.71
C SER A 427 -12.48 -2.99 -10.62
N TRP A 428 -12.03 -4.23 -10.45
CA TRP A 428 -12.91 -5.38 -10.30
C TRP A 428 -13.61 -5.37 -8.96
N GLU A 429 -12.91 -4.95 -7.91
CA GLU A 429 -13.40 -4.93 -6.54
C GLU A 429 -14.62 -4.01 -6.43
N LEU A 430 -14.50 -2.77 -6.95
CA LEU A 430 -15.59 -1.81 -6.93
C LEU A 430 -16.78 -2.24 -7.80
N PHE A 431 -16.52 -2.90 -8.93
CA PHE A 431 -17.60 -3.43 -9.77
C PHE A 431 -18.36 -4.56 -9.07
N GLU A 432 -17.64 -5.43 -8.37
CA GLU A 432 -18.23 -6.53 -7.62
C GLU A 432 -19.02 -6.08 -6.39
N GLU A 433 -18.72 -4.89 -5.86
CA GLU A 433 -19.49 -4.22 -4.81
C GLU A 433 -20.81 -3.61 -5.30
N GLN A 434 -21.02 -3.46 -6.61
CA GLN A 434 -22.26 -2.91 -7.14
C GLN A 434 -23.44 -3.90 -6.99
N SER A 435 -24.67 -3.38 -7.08
CA SER A 435 -25.86 -4.22 -7.09
C SER A 435 -25.90 -5.11 -8.34
N GLU A 436 -26.56 -6.27 -8.24
CA GLU A 436 -26.76 -7.16 -9.38
C GLU A 436 -27.50 -6.47 -10.54
N ASP A 437 -28.46 -5.57 -10.25
CA ASP A 437 -29.14 -4.75 -11.27
C ASP A 437 -28.16 -3.86 -12.05
N TYR A 438 -27.16 -3.29 -11.38
CA TYR A 438 -26.14 -2.49 -12.03
C TYR A 438 -25.22 -3.38 -12.88
N LYS A 439 -24.78 -4.52 -12.34
CA LYS A 439 -23.95 -5.48 -13.07
C LYS A 439 -24.67 -5.97 -14.33
N GLU A 440 -25.96 -6.25 -14.27
CA GLU A 440 -26.80 -6.66 -15.42
C GLU A 440 -26.98 -5.52 -16.44
N THR A 441 -27.01 -4.27 -15.98
CA THR A 441 -27.03 -3.10 -16.87
C THR A 441 -25.73 -2.99 -17.67
N VAL A 442 -24.58 -3.35 -17.09
CA VAL A 442 -23.26 -3.27 -17.77
C VAL A 442 -22.98 -4.53 -18.59
N LEU A 443 -23.14 -5.70 -18.00
CA LEU A 443 -22.82 -7.02 -18.53
C LEU A 443 -24.06 -7.95 -18.58
N PRO A 444 -25.05 -7.64 -19.45
CA PRO A 444 -26.30 -8.39 -19.52
C PRO A 444 -26.08 -9.89 -19.73
N GLY A 445 -26.76 -10.72 -18.92
CA GLY A 445 -26.57 -12.17 -18.89
C GLY A 445 -26.93 -12.87 -20.21
N ASP A 446 -27.79 -12.27 -21.04
CA ASP A 446 -28.18 -12.81 -22.34
C ASP A 446 -27.17 -12.53 -23.48
N VAL A 447 -26.17 -11.68 -23.24
CA VAL A 447 -25.08 -11.39 -24.19
C VAL A 447 -23.83 -12.17 -23.82
N SER A 448 -23.63 -13.31 -24.50
CA SER A 448 -22.46 -14.18 -24.26
C SER A 448 -21.23 -13.88 -25.12
N ALA A 449 -21.37 -13.06 -26.17
CA ALA A 449 -20.24 -12.60 -26.98
C ALA A 449 -19.51 -11.47 -26.24
N ARG A 450 -18.45 -11.84 -25.53
CA ARG A 450 -17.68 -10.94 -24.67
C ARG A 450 -16.19 -11.10 -24.95
N ILE A 451 -15.46 -9.99 -25.02
CA ILE A 451 -14.00 -9.99 -25.17
C ILE A 451 -13.39 -9.09 -24.10
N SER A 452 -12.39 -9.59 -23.37
CA SER A 452 -11.53 -8.75 -22.54
C SER A 452 -10.20 -8.46 -23.23
N ILE A 453 -9.64 -7.28 -22.99
CA ILE A 453 -8.38 -6.82 -23.58
C ILE A 453 -7.54 -6.14 -22.50
N GLU A 454 -6.41 -6.74 -22.13
CA GLU A 454 -5.53 -6.21 -21.08
C GLU A 454 -4.10 -6.69 -21.30
N ALA A 455 -3.11 -5.80 -21.20
CA ALA A 455 -1.69 -6.15 -21.27
C ALA A 455 -1.20 -6.78 -19.95
N GLY A 456 -1.77 -7.93 -19.60
CA GLY A 456 -1.46 -8.77 -18.44
C GLY A 456 -2.02 -10.18 -18.62
N SER A 457 -1.88 -11.03 -17.60
CA SER A 457 -2.40 -12.40 -17.66
C SER A 457 -3.92 -12.44 -17.87
N THR A 458 -4.37 -13.43 -18.63
CA THR A 458 -5.80 -13.67 -18.89
C THR A 458 -6.51 -14.33 -17.71
N LEU A 459 -5.78 -14.84 -16.71
CA LEU A 459 -6.33 -15.48 -15.53
C LEU A 459 -7.32 -14.58 -14.78
N GLY A 460 -8.50 -15.11 -14.45
CA GLY A 460 -9.57 -14.43 -13.73
C GLY A 460 -10.57 -13.72 -14.64
N TRP A 461 -10.20 -13.38 -15.88
CA TRP A 461 -11.11 -12.69 -16.82
C TRP A 461 -12.33 -13.55 -17.20
N GLU A 462 -12.22 -14.88 -17.09
CA GLU A 462 -13.33 -15.82 -17.28
C GLU A 462 -14.56 -15.49 -16.42
N ARG A 463 -14.36 -14.80 -15.28
CA ARG A 463 -15.45 -14.29 -14.42
C ARG A 463 -16.38 -13.33 -15.17
N PHE A 464 -15.86 -12.53 -16.10
CA PHE A 464 -16.62 -11.52 -16.84
C PHE A 464 -16.92 -11.95 -18.28
N VAL A 465 -15.96 -12.58 -18.96
CA VAL A 465 -16.14 -13.02 -20.36
C VAL A 465 -16.97 -14.31 -20.47
N GLY A 466 -17.03 -15.11 -19.40
CA GLY A 466 -17.72 -16.40 -19.39
C GLY A 466 -17.04 -17.45 -20.26
N ASN A 467 -17.68 -18.62 -20.38
CA ASN A 467 -17.14 -19.78 -21.11
C ASN A 467 -17.13 -19.65 -22.64
N LYS A 468 -17.91 -18.72 -23.19
CA LYS A 468 -18.00 -18.44 -24.63
C LYS A 468 -17.17 -17.22 -25.04
N GLY A 469 -16.80 -16.36 -24.10
CA GLY A 469 -16.02 -15.18 -24.40
C GLY A 469 -14.55 -15.48 -24.66
N LYS A 470 -13.79 -14.43 -24.99
CA LYS A 470 -12.35 -14.52 -25.24
C LYS A 470 -11.59 -13.48 -24.41
N SER A 471 -10.41 -13.84 -23.95
CA SER A 471 -9.50 -12.92 -23.27
C SER A 471 -8.27 -12.71 -24.14
N ILE A 472 -7.99 -11.45 -24.49
CA ILE A 472 -6.78 -11.04 -25.22
C ILE A 472 -5.83 -10.41 -24.21
N GLY A 473 -4.76 -11.13 -23.92
CA GLY A 473 -3.73 -10.72 -22.97
C GLY A 473 -2.43 -11.49 -23.19
N ILE A 474 -1.62 -11.59 -22.14
CA ILE A 474 -0.28 -12.17 -22.19
C ILE A 474 -0.09 -13.13 -21.03
N ASP A 475 0.04 -14.43 -21.32
CA ASP A 475 0.26 -15.49 -20.30
C ASP A 475 1.69 -16.06 -20.33
N ARG A 476 2.65 -15.20 -20.63
CA ARG A 476 4.10 -15.50 -20.64
C ARG A 476 4.87 -14.23 -20.29
N PHE A 477 6.15 -14.37 -19.95
CA PHE A 477 7.01 -13.20 -19.81
C PHE A 477 7.07 -12.38 -21.12
N GLY A 478 7.33 -11.08 -20.97
CA GLY A 478 7.48 -10.18 -22.11
C GLY A 478 8.83 -10.30 -22.83
N ALA A 479 9.29 -9.21 -23.43
CA ALA A 479 10.49 -9.18 -24.25
C ALA A 479 11.14 -7.79 -24.22
N SER A 480 12.46 -7.73 -24.45
CA SER A 480 13.17 -6.46 -24.62
C SER A 480 13.08 -6.02 -26.09
N ALA A 481 12.22 -5.03 -26.36
CA ALA A 481 12.03 -4.38 -27.66
C ALA A 481 11.23 -3.08 -27.48
N PRO A 482 11.16 -2.21 -28.51
CA PRO A 482 10.25 -1.07 -28.47
C PRO A 482 8.80 -1.50 -28.24
N ALA A 483 8.08 -0.80 -27.35
CA ALA A 483 6.75 -1.18 -26.88
C ALA A 483 5.78 -1.52 -28.03
N GLY A 484 5.69 -0.67 -29.07
CA GLY A 484 4.82 -0.92 -30.22
C GLY A 484 5.10 -2.24 -30.96
N LYS A 485 6.35 -2.69 -30.98
CA LYS A 485 6.71 -4.01 -31.52
C LYS A 485 6.22 -5.13 -30.61
N ILE A 486 6.39 -4.99 -29.30
CA ILE A 486 5.91 -6.01 -28.33
C ILE A 486 4.40 -6.16 -28.43
N TYR A 487 3.63 -5.06 -28.42
CA TYR A 487 2.17 -5.08 -28.59
C TYR A 487 1.75 -5.83 -29.85
N LYS A 488 2.41 -5.56 -30.98
CA LYS A 488 2.14 -6.24 -32.25
C LYS A 488 2.42 -7.74 -32.19
N GLU A 489 3.61 -8.14 -31.72
CA GLU A 489 4.03 -9.55 -31.68
C GLU A 489 3.24 -10.38 -30.65
N PHE A 490 2.69 -9.72 -29.62
CA PHE A 490 1.86 -10.35 -28.59
C PHE A 490 0.36 -10.27 -28.90
N GLY A 491 -0.02 -9.68 -30.03
CA GLY A 491 -1.42 -9.66 -30.49
C GLY A 491 -2.34 -8.71 -29.73
N LEU A 492 -1.81 -7.73 -29.00
CA LEU A 492 -2.59 -6.65 -28.40
C LEU A 492 -2.81 -5.54 -29.43
N THR A 493 -3.62 -5.84 -30.44
CA THR A 493 -3.89 -4.94 -31.56
C THR A 493 -5.37 -4.90 -31.90
N VAL A 494 -5.80 -3.82 -32.55
CA VAL A 494 -7.18 -3.62 -33.02
C VAL A 494 -7.60 -4.76 -33.96
N GLU A 495 -6.70 -5.19 -34.84
CA GLU A 495 -6.96 -6.26 -35.81
C GLU A 495 -7.25 -7.59 -35.11
N ASN A 496 -6.51 -7.93 -34.05
CA ASN A 496 -6.73 -9.17 -33.30
C ASN A 496 -8.05 -9.14 -32.52
N VAL A 497 -8.44 -7.96 -31.99
CA VAL A 497 -9.75 -7.78 -31.35
C VAL A 497 -10.88 -8.02 -32.37
N ILE A 498 -10.79 -7.41 -33.55
CA ILE A 498 -11.78 -7.59 -34.63
C ILE A 498 -11.84 -9.05 -35.08
N ALA A 499 -10.69 -9.71 -35.26
CA ALA A 499 -10.63 -11.12 -35.64
C ALA A 499 -11.28 -12.03 -34.57
N SER A 500 -11.03 -11.74 -33.29
CA SER A 500 -11.65 -12.44 -32.17
C SER A 500 -13.15 -12.21 -32.11
N ALA A 501 -13.61 -10.98 -32.34
CA ALA A 501 -15.03 -10.63 -32.39
C ALA A 501 -15.79 -11.40 -33.49
N LYS A 502 -15.18 -11.55 -34.67
CA LYS A 502 -15.78 -12.27 -35.81
C LYS A 502 -15.88 -13.78 -35.61
N SER A 503 -15.22 -14.31 -34.59
CA SER A 503 -15.22 -15.74 -34.26
C SER A 503 -16.18 -16.12 -33.13
N LEU A 504 -16.91 -15.14 -32.59
CA LEU A 504 -17.92 -15.30 -31.54
C LEU A 504 -19.35 -15.36 -32.09
#